data_AF-A0A182D7J7-F1
#
_entry.id   AF-A0A182D7J7-F1
#
_cell.length_a   1.000
_cell.length_b   1.000
_cell.length_c   1.000
_cell.angle_alpha   90.00
_cell.angle_beta   90.00
_cell.angle_gamma   90.00
#
_symmetry.space_group_name_H-M   'P 1'
#
loop_
_entity.id
_entity.type
_entity.pdbx_description
1 polymer ?
#
loop_
_entity_poly.entity_id
_entity_poly.type
_entity_poly.pdbx_seq_one_letter_code
_entity_poly.pdbx_strand_id
1 'polypeptide(L)'
;MLSSAKTAAEVLEAREAAGLAYDVARRAARLHRAKAAHDDLVAAAHRAQAHALEIEARAKRRLADEYDAAQERGEVAGHGGGRNFKIPDGNLEPTVVELGVSPKLIHEARKIRDAEAADPGLVRRTLDDQLSRGEEPTRAALRRAAEERLQRSIDRLRRTQDSVRQIDADRPPPLTPEQRAQQIAIFGTQEDRAIHARLDEIVELIAEQPDPAEAVRRIPPASYHAVDTVPIRRAAAWLTDFSTLFEQEVQHGTDASE
;
A
#
# COMPACT_ATOMS: atom_id res chain seq x y z
N MET A 1 -47.98 -17.83 -50.23
CA MET A 1 -47.49 -18.05 -51.61
C MET A 1 -48.05 -19.34 -52.18
N LEU A 2 -47.59 -20.53 -51.75
CA LEU A 2 -48.14 -21.79 -52.29
C LEU A 2 -49.62 -22.01 -51.96
N SER A 3 -50.05 -21.71 -50.72
CA SER A 3 -51.44 -21.87 -50.26
C SER A 3 -52.46 -20.95 -50.95
N SER A 4 -51.99 -19.95 -51.70
CA SER A 4 -52.80 -18.97 -52.41
C SER A 4 -52.63 -19.03 -53.93
N ALA A 5 -51.85 -19.98 -54.44
CA ALA A 5 -51.57 -20.13 -55.87
C ALA A 5 -52.81 -20.64 -56.61
N LYS A 6 -53.17 -19.99 -57.72
CA LYS A 6 -54.32 -20.30 -58.58
C LYS A 6 -53.91 -20.85 -59.93
N THR A 7 -52.64 -20.74 -60.29
CA THR A 7 -52.09 -21.17 -61.58
C THR A 7 -50.86 -22.06 -61.42
N ALA A 8 -50.58 -22.87 -62.43
CA ALA A 8 -49.38 -23.72 -62.46
C ALA A 8 -48.08 -22.89 -62.41
N ALA A 9 -48.08 -21.68 -62.98
CA ALA A 9 -46.93 -20.77 -62.95
C ALA A 9 -46.60 -20.33 -61.52
N GLU A 10 -47.61 -19.90 -60.74
CA GLU A 10 -47.43 -19.49 -59.33
C GLU A 10 -46.95 -20.65 -58.44
N VAL A 11 -47.35 -21.89 -58.76
CA VAL A 11 -46.86 -23.09 -58.06
C VAL A 11 -45.38 -23.35 -58.36
N LEU A 12 -44.95 -23.19 -59.62
CA LEU A 12 -43.55 -23.32 -60.02
C LEU A 12 -42.69 -22.24 -59.38
N GLU A 13 -43.14 -20.99 -59.39
CA GLU A 13 -42.45 -19.86 -58.74
C GLU A 13 -42.31 -20.08 -57.24
N ALA A 14 -43.37 -20.53 -56.55
CA ALA A 14 -43.30 -20.85 -55.12
C ALA A 14 -42.31 -21.99 -54.82
N ARG A 15 -42.19 -23.00 -55.69
CA ARG A 15 -41.21 -24.08 -55.56
C ARG A 15 -39.78 -23.58 -55.78
N GLU A 16 -39.55 -22.77 -56.79
CA GLU A 16 -38.23 -22.18 -57.07
C GLU A 16 -37.77 -21.26 -55.94
N ALA A 17 -38.67 -20.40 -55.45
CA ALA A 17 -38.42 -19.55 -54.29
C ALA A 17 -38.09 -20.37 -53.03
N ALA A 18 -38.83 -21.46 -52.78
CA ALA A 18 -38.54 -22.36 -51.65
C ALA A 18 -37.18 -23.07 -51.79
N GLY A 19 -36.83 -23.52 -53.01
CA GLY A 19 -35.52 -24.11 -53.29
C GLY A 19 -34.37 -23.13 -53.06
N LEU A 20 -34.51 -21.89 -53.54
CA LEU A 20 -33.54 -20.81 -53.32
C LEU A 20 -33.40 -20.52 -51.82
N ALA A 21 -34.51 -20.36 -51.10
CA ALA A 21 -34.51 -20.10 -49.67
C ALA A 21 -33.81 -21.22 -48.88
N TYR A 22 -34.08 -22.48 -49.22
CA TYR A 22 -33.39 -23.63 -48.62
C TYR A 22 -31.88 -23.60 -48.87
N ASP A 23 -31.45 -23.35 -50.11
CA ASP A 23 -30.02 -23.31 -50.44
C ASP A 23 -29.29 -22.14 -49.77
N VAL A 24 -29.94 -20.97 -49.70
CA VAL A 24 -29.41 -19.81 -48.96
C VAL A 24 -29.30 -20.13 -47.47
N ALA A 25 -30.35 -20.67 -46.85
CA ALA A 25 -30.34 -21.05 -45.44
C ALA A 25 -29.26 -22.11 -45.16
N ARG A 26 -29.10 -23.11 -46.03
CA ARG A 26 -28.08 -24.15 -45.92
C ARG A 26 -26.67 -23.58 -46.02
N ARG A 27 -26.42 -22.66 -46.96
CA ARG A 27 -25.11 -21.98 -47.10
C ARG A 27 -24.83 -21.09 -45.89
N ALA A 28 -25.81 -20.31 -45.43
CA ALA A 28 -25.70 -19.47 -44.25
C ALA A 28 -25.37 -20.30 -42.99
N ALA A 29 -26.06 -21.43 -42.79
CA ALA A 29 -25.79 -22.32 -41.66
C ALA A 29 -24.36 -22.91 -41.70
N ARG A 30 -23.86 -23.28 -42.88
CA ARG A 30 -22.47 -23.76 -43.04
C ARG A 30 -21.46 -22.66 -42.76
N LEU A 31 -21.68 -21.46 -43.28
CA LEU A 31 -20.81 -20.31 -43.03
C LEU A 31 -20.79 -19.94 -41.54
N HIS A 32 -21.95 -19.92 -40.88
CA HIS A 32 -22.04 -19.68 -39.44
C HIS A 32 -21.24 -20.71 -38.64
N ARG A 33 -21.36 -22.01 -38.95
CA ARG A 33 -20.56 -23.05 -38.29
C ARG A 33 -19.07 -22.89 -38.53
N ALA A 34 -18.66 -22.54 -39.75
CA ALA A 34 -17.26 -22.30 -40.07
C ALA A 34 -16.71 -21.09 -39.29
N LYS A 35 -17.48 -20.01 -39.20
CA LYS A 35 -17.14 -18.83 -38.39
C LYS A 35 -17.03 -19.17 -36.90
N ALA A 36 -18.02 -19.87 -36.34
CA ALA A 36 -17.98 -20.27 -34.93
C ALA A 36 -16.74 -21.12 -34.62
N ALA A 37 -16.43 -22.11 -35.46
CA ALA A 37 -15.22 -22.92 -35.30
C ALA A 37 -13.93 -22.08 -35.43
N HIS A 38 -13.91 -21.09 -36.31
CA HIS A 38 -12.78 -20.16 -36.43
C HIS A 38 -12.63 -19.31 -35.16
N ASP A 39 -13.72 -18.70 -34.68
CA ASP A 39 -13.74 -17.86 -33.48
C ASP A 39 -13.29 -18.67 -32.24
N ASP A 40 -13.71 -19.94 -32.12
CA ASP A 40 -13.28 -20.84 -31.06
C ASP A 40 -11.77 -21.12 -31.09
N LEU A 41 -11.20 -21.35 -32.27
CA LEU A 41 -9.77 -21.57 -32.46
C LEU A 41 -8.96 -20.31 -32.13
N VAL A 42 -9.43 -19.14 -32.57
CA VAL A 42 -8.80 -17.85 -32.26
C VAL A 42 -8.82 -17.61 -30.75
N ALA A 43 -9.96 -17.83 -30.10
CA ALA A 43 -10.07 -17.68 -28.65
C ALA A 43 -9.15 -18.66 -27.90
N ALA A 44 -9.02 -19.90 -28.37
CA ALA A 44 -8.08 -20.88 -27.78
C ALA A 44 -6.62 -20.44 -27.93
N ALA A 45 -6.24 -19.92 -29.11
CA ALA A 45 -4.91 -19.38 -29.34
C ALA A 45 -4.61 -18.18 -28.44
N HIS A 46 -5.55 -17.25 -28.31
CA HIS A 46 -5.41 -16.09 -27.41
C HIS A 46 -5.23 -16.54 -25.95
N ARG A 47 -6.00 -17.52 -25.46
CA ARG A 47 -5.81 -18.06 -24.10
C ARG A 47 -4.42 -18.68 -23.92
N ALA A 48 -3.94 -19.44 -24.92
CA ALA A 48 -2.60 -20.03 -24.87
C ALA A 48 -1.51 -18.95 -24.85
N GLN A 49 -1.64 -17.90 -25.68
CA GLN A 49 -0.75 -16.74 -25.67
C GLN A 49 -0.75 -16.03 -24.30
N ALA A 50 -1.93 -15.80 -23.70
CA ALA A 50 -2.02 -15.21 -22.37
C ALA A 50 -1.29 -16.05 -21.31
N HIS A 51 -1.49 -17.37 -21.28
CA HIS A 51 -0.77 -18.24 -20.36
C HIS A 51 0.76 -18.20 -20.56
N ALA A 52 1.21 -18.19 -21.82
CA ALA A 52 2.63 -18.07 -22.12
C ALA A 52 3.21 -16.73 -21.62
N LEU A 53 2.48 -15.63 -21.83
CA LEU A 53 2.88 -14.30 -21.34
C LEU A 53 2.87 -14.21 -19.82
N GLU A 54 1.93 -14.87 -19.14
CA GLU A 54 1.91 -14.94 -17.67
C GLU A 54 3.14 -15.67 -17.14
N ILE A 55 3.51 -16.81 -17.74
CA ILE A 55 4.73 -17.55 -17.40
C ILE A 55 5.97 -16.71 -17.67
N GLU A 56 6.03 -16.03 -18.82
CA GLU A 56 7.13 -15.13 -19.19
C GLU A 56 7.27 -13.99 -18.16
N ALA A 57 6.17 -13.36 -17.75
CA ALA A 57 6.16 -12.31 -16.74
C ALA A 57 6.64 -12.83 -15.38
N ARG A 58 6.21 -14.02 -14.96
CA ARG A 58 6.70 -14.67 -13.72
C ARG A 58 8.20 -14.98 -13.79
N ALA A 59 8.68 -15.46 -14.94
CA ALA A 59 10.11 -15.72 -15.15
C ALA A 59 10.92 -14.43 -15.08
N LYS A 60 10.45 -13.35 -15.71
CA LYS A 60 11.06 -12.01 -15.62
C LYS A 60 11.14 -11.52 -14.18
N ARG A 61 10.06 -11.68 -13.39
CA ARG A 61 10.07 -11.30 -11.97
C ARG A 61 11.17 -12.02 -11.20
N ARG A 62 11.23 -13.35 -11.31
CA ARG A 62 12.28 -14.16 -10.67
C ARG A 62 13.68 -13.79 -11.15
N LEU A 63 13.85 -13.48 -12.43
CA LEU A 63 15.12 -13.01 -12.98
C LEU A 63 15.55 -11.68 -12.33
N ALA A 64 14.63 -10.73 -12.18
CA ALA A 64 14.94 -9.46 -11.53
C ALA A 64 15.30 -9.66 -10.04
N ASP A 65 14.56 -10.50 -9.32
CA ASP A 65 14.82 -10.82 -7.92
C ASP A 65 16.19 -11.47 -7.73
N GLU A 66 16.51 -12.52 -8.51
CA GLU A 66 17.80 -13.20 -8.41
C GLU A 66 18.95 -12.29 -8.84
N TYR A 67 18.76 -11.50 -9.89
CA TYR A 67 19.79 -10.59 -10.37
C TYR A 67 20.11 -9.50 -9.33
N ASP A 68 19.08 -8.89 -8.71
CA ASP A 68 19.29 -7.90 -7.66
C ASP A 68 19.93 -8.53 -6.41
N ALA A 69 19.52 -9.75 -6.03
CA ALA A 69 20.15 -10.50 -4.94
C ALA A 69 21.62 -10.83 -5.24
N ALA A 70 21.96 -11.20 -6.47
CA ALA A 70 23.34 -11.44 -6.89
C ALA A 70 24.18 -10.17 -6.86
N GLN A 71 23.59 -9.00 -7.18
CA GLN A 71 24.24 -7.70 -6.99
C GLN A 71 24.50 -7.42 -5.50
N GLU A 72 23.54 -7.70 -4.61
CA GLU A 72 23.71 -7.52 -3.16
C GLU A 72 24.81 -8.43 -2.58
N ARG A 73 24.93 -9.66 -3.09
CA ARG A 73 26.00 -10.61 -2.72
C ARG A 73 27.38 -10.21 -3.26
N GLY A 74 27.45 -9.26 -4.19
CA GLY A 74 28.69 -8.90 -4.88
C GLY A 74 29.13 -9.95 -5.91
N GLU A 75 28.22 -10.78 -6.40
CA GLU A 75 28.49 -11.74 -7.48
C GLU A 75 28.40 -11.08 -8.86
N VAL A 76 27.72 -9.95 -8.95
CA VAL A 76 27.48 -9.19 -10.18
C VAL A 76 27.72 -7.71 -9.93
N ALA A 77 28.27 -7.01 -10.91
CA ALA A 77 28.58 -5.59 -10.79
C ALA A 77 27.34 -4.76 -10.38
N GLY A 78 27.46 -4.00 -9.28
CA GLY A 78 26.42 -3.13 -8.72
C GLY A 78 26.18 -1.83 -9.50
N HIS A 79 25.19 -1.04 -9.07
CA HIS A 79 24.93 0.28 -9.66
C HIS A 79 26.09 1.26 -9.41
N GLY A 80 26.66 1.78 -10.50
CA GLY A 80 27.78 2.71 -10.50
C GLY A 80 29.10 2.16 -11.04
N GLY A 81 29.16 0.85 -11.35
CA GLY A 81 30.42 0.17 -11.66
C GLY A 81 31.31 0.08 -10.41
N GLY A 82 32.10 -0.98 -10.28
CA GLY A 82 32.99 -1.13 -9.12
C GLY A 82 33.76 0.18 -8.87
N ARG A 83 33.67 0.74 -7.66
CA ARG A 83 34.50 1.87 -7.21
C ARG A 83 35.98 1.49 -7.07
N ASN A 84 36.42 0.47 -7.80
CA ASN A 84 37.75 -0.12 -7.80
C ASN A 84 38.51 0.24 -9.08
N PHE A 85 38.36 1.47 -9.58
CA PHE A 85 39.16 2.03 -10.69
C PHE A 85 40.69 2.03 -10.44
N LYS A 86 41.18 1.47 -9.32
CA LYS A 86 42.59 1.45 -8.91
C LYS A 86 43.21 0.06 -8.82
N ILE A 87 42.48 -1.03 -9.09
CA ILE A 87 43.08 -2.38 -9.10
C ILE A 87 43.17 -2.86 -10.55
N PRO A 88 44.37 -2.91 -11.15
CA PRO A 88 44.56 -3.50 -12.47
C PRO A 88 44.40 -5.03 -12.34
N ASP A 89 43.47 -5.60 -13.10
CA ASP A 89 43.34 -7.04 -13.40
C ASP A 89 43.27 -8.01 -12.21
N GLY A 90 42.17 -8.05 -11.45
CA GLY A 90 41.98 -9.22 -10.59
C GLY A 90 40.64 -9.45 -9.92
N ASN A 91 39.81 -8.44 -9.67
CA ASN A 91 38.57 -8.59 -8.89
C ASN A 91 37.48 -7.64 -9.39
N LEU A 92 37.10 -7.76 -10.67
CA LEU A 92 35.89 -7.11 -11.18
C LEU A 92 34.78 -8.14 -11.22
N GLU A 93 33.66 -7.85 -10.55
CA GLU A 93 32.48 -8.69 -10.65
C GLU A 93 32.00 -8.73 -12.11
N PRO A 94 31.54 -9.89 -12.62
CA PRO A 94 31.06 -10.00 -13.99
C PRO A 94 29.91 -9.01 -14.23
N THR A 95 29.96 -8.34 -15.39
CA THR A 95 28.92 -7.42 -15.83
C THR A 95 27.74 -8.19 -16.45
N VAL A 96 26.57 -7.54 -16.55
CA VAL A 96 25.36 -8.12 -17.17
C VAL A 96 25.65 -8.75 -18.55
N VAL A 97 26.50 -8.08 -19.34
CA VAL A 97 26.84 -8.51 -20.70
C VAL A 97 27.75 -9.74 -20.68
N GLU A 98 28.70 -9.82 -19.74
CA GLU A 98 29.58 -10.98 -19.55
C GLU A 98 28.82 -12.22 -19.09
N LEU A 99 27.70 -12.03 -18.39
CA LEU A 99 26.76 -13.11 -18.03
C LEU A 99 25.87 -13.55 -19.21
N GLY A 100 26.04 -12.97 -20.40
CA GLY A 100 25.24 -13.28 -21.59
C GLY A 100 23.80 -12.78 -21.53
N VAL A 101 23.48 -11.89 -20.57
CA VAL A 101 22.14 -11.33 -20.39
C VAL A 101 22.11 -9.93 -21.00
N SER A 102 20.98 -9.55 -21.60
CA SER A 102 20.81 -8.18 -22.08
C SER A 102 20.45 -7.23 -20.91
N PRO A 103 21.13 -6.08 -20.74
CA PRO A 103 20.72 -5.07 -19.77
C PRO A 103 19.27 -4.60 -19.93
N LYS A 104 18.80 -4.55 -21.18
CA LYS A 104 17.40 -4.21 -21.48
C LYS A 104 16.42 -5.25 -20.92
N LEU A 105 16.79 -6.52 -20.94
CA LEU A 105 15.96 -7.60 -20.40
C LEU A 105 15.82 -7.46 -18.87
N ILE A 106 16.91 -7.18 -18.17
CA ILE A 106 16.89 -6.93 -16.72
C ILE A 106 16.03 -5.70 -16.40
N HIS A 107 16.17 -4.62 -17.17
CA HIS A 107 15.36 -3.41 -16.98
C HIS A 107 13.87 -3.67 -17.18
N GLU A 108 13.49 -4.37 -18.24
CA GLU A 108 12.09 -4.77 -18.46
C GLU A 108 11.58 -5.71 -17.37
N ALA A 109 12.42 -6.63 -16.91
CA ALA A 109 12.10 -7.55 -15.84
C ALA A 109 11.82 -6.83 -14.51
N ARG A 110 12.68 -5.87 -14.14
CA ARG A 110 12.49 -5.00 -12.97
C ARG A 110 11.19 -4.21 -13.06
N LYS A 111 10.89 -3.60 -14.21
CA LYS A 111 9.61 -2.89 -14.41
C LYS A 111 8.39 -3.76 -14.16
N ILE A 112 8.37 -4.99 -14.70
CA ILE A 112 7.25 -5.91 -14.49
C ILE A 112 7.16 -6.32 -13.02
N ARG A 113 8.28 -6.63 -12.37
CA ARG A 113 8.34 -6.96 -10.94
C ARG A 113 7.81 -5.82 -10.08
N ASP A 114 8.35 -4.63 -10.24
CA ASP A 114 8.02 -3.49 -9.39
C ASP A 114 6.56 -3.06 -9.59
N ALA A 115 6.05 -3.16 -10.82
CA ALA A 115 4.64 -2.89 -11.10
C ALA A 115 3.71 -3.91 -10.43
N GLU A 116 4.06 -5.21 -10.49
CA GLU A 116 3.30 -6.28 -9.85
C GLU A 116 3.41 -6.25 -8.31
N ALA A 117 4.56 -5.82 -7.77
CA ALA A 117 4.72 -5.59 -6.34
C ALA A 117 3.88 -4.40 -5.85
N ALA A 118 3.81 -3.33 -6.65
CA ALA A 118 2.99 -2.15 -6.36
C ALA A 118 1.48 -2.39 -6.59
N ASP A 119 1.11 -3.37 -7.41
CA ASP A 119 -0.26 -3.76 -7.70
C ASP A 119 -0.38 -5.26 -7.99
N PRO A 120 -0.54 -6.08 -6.94
CA PRO A 120 -0.62 -7.53 -7.07
C PRO A 120 -1.73 -7.97 -8.03
N GLY A 121 -1.40 -8.86 -8.97
CA GLY A 121 -2.32 -9.37 -9.99
C GLY A 121 -2.46 -8.50 -11.23
N LEU A 122 -1.68 -7.42 -11.37
CA LEU A 122 -1.70 -6.53 -12.55
C LEU A 122 -1.52 -7.31 -13.85
N VAL A 123 -0.52 -8.20 -13.94
CA VAL A 123 -0.26 -8.99 -15.15
C VAL A 123 -1.47 -9.84 -15.53
N ARG A 124 -2.02 -10.59 -14.57
CA ARG A 124 -3.16 -11.48 -14.81
C ARG A 124 -4.40 -10.69 -15.23
N ARG A 125 -4.74 -9.62 -14.51
CA ARG A 125 -5.88 -8.77 -14.86
C ARG A 125 -5.73 -8.15 -16.24
N THR A 126 -4.55 -7.67 -16.59
CA THR A 126 -4.30 -7.08 -17.92
C THR A 126 -4.55 -8.10 -19.02
N LEU A 127 -4.10 -9.35 -18.86
CA LEU A 127 -4.32 -10.41 -19.83
C LEU A 127 -5.80 -10.82 -19.90
N ASP A 128 -6.45 -11.00 -18.74
CA ASP A 128 -7.86 -11.36 -18.66
C ASP A 128 -8.74 -10.26 -19.29
N ASP A 129 -8.40 -8.99 -19.11
CA ASP A 129 -9.07 -7.85 -19.74
C ASP A 129 -8.96 -7.90 -21.26
N GLN A 130 -7.77 -8.19 -21.81
CA GLN A 130 -7.60 -8.35 -23.26
C GLN A 130 -8.42 -9.52 -23.80
N LEU A 131 -8.39 -10.67 -23.11
CA LEU A 131 -9.18 -11.84 -23.49
C LEU A 131 -10.69 -11.55 -23.46
N SER A 132 -11.17 -10.79 -22.48
CA SER A 132 -12.58 -10.42 -22.36
C SER A 132 -13.07 -9.55 -23.54
N ARG A 133 -12.16 -8.77 -24.14
CA ARG A 133 -12.41 -7.94 -25.33
C ARG A 133 -12.25 -8.70 -26.64
N GLY A 134 -11.81 -9.96 -26.60
CA GLY A 134 -11.44 -10.73 -27.78
C GLY A 134 -10.16 -10.22 -28.47
N GLU A 135 -9.38 -9.37 -27.80
CA GLU A 135 -8.11 -8.85 -28.31
C GLU A 135 -6.99 -9.87 -28.13
N GLU A 136 -6.02 -9.85 -29.03
CA GLU A 136 -4.81 -10.66 -28.90
C GLU A 136 -3.97 -10.17 -27.69
N PRO A 137 -3.61 -11.06 -26.74
CA PRO A 137 -2.72 -10.71 -25.66
C PRO A 137 -1.31 -10.40 -26.16
N THR A 138 -0.73 -9.25 -25.78
CA THR A 138 0.59 -8.83 -26.29
C THR A 138 1.56 -8.38 -25.20
N ARG A 139 2.85 -8.61 -25.44
CA ARG A 139 3.94 -8.08 -24.60
C ARG A 139 3.88 -6.56 -24.47
N ALA A 140 3.51 -5.87 -25.54
CA ALA A 140 3.43 -4.41 -25.57
C ALA A 140 2.32 -3.88 -24.65
N ALA A 141 1.15 -4.53 -24.64
CA ALA A 141 0.07 -4.18 -23.73
C ALA A 141 0.49 -4.35 -22.25
N LEU A 142 1.09 -5.49 -21.91
CA LEU A 142 1.64 -5.73 -20.56
C LEU A 142 2.67 -4.69 -20.16
N ARG A 143 3.60 -4.37 -21.06
CA ARG A 143 4.64 -3.38 -20.80
C ARG A 143 4.05 -1.99 -20.54
N ARG A 144 3.08 -1.55 -21.34
CA ARG A 144 2.38 -0.28 -21.13
C ARG A 144 1.65 -0.25 -19.79
N ALA A 145 0.90 -1.30 -19.45
CA ALA A 145 0.18 -1.40 -18.18
C ALA A 145 1.12 -1.29 -16.98
N ALA A 146 2.29 -1.95 -17.03
CA ALA A 146 3.32 -1.85 -16.01
C ALA A 146 3.92 -0.44 -15.92
N GLU A 147 4.29 0.17 -17.05
CA GLU A 147 4.85 1.52 -17.11
C GLU A 147 3.85 2.56 -16.57
N GLU A 148 2.58 2.50 -16.97
CA GLU A 148 1.51 3.36 -16.46
C GLU A 148 1.30 3.18 -14.94
N ARG A 149 1.38 1.94 -14.45
CA ARG A 149 1.25 1.69 -13.01
C ARG A 149 2.41 2.32 -12.23
N LEU A 150 3.63 2.19 -12.72
CA LEU A 150 4.81 2.79 -12.09
C LEU A 150 4.78 4.31 -12.15
N GLN A 151 4.39 4.88 -13.30
CA GLN A 151 4.24 6.33 -13.44
C GLN A 151 3.25 6.89 -12.42
N ARG A 152 2.09 6.24 -12.24
CA ARG A 152 1.11 6.63 -11.20
C ARG A 152 1.66 6.57 -9.78
N SER A 153 2.54 5.60 -9.47
CA SER A 153 3.25 5.57 -8.18
C SER A 153 4.17 6.78 -8.02
N ILE A 154 4.96 7.09 -9.05
CA ILE A 154 5.88 8.24 -9.05
C ILE A 154 5.11 9.55 -8.86
N ASP A 155 4.02 9.74 -9.59
CA ASP A 155 3.20 10.96 -9.50
C ASP A 155 2.54 11.11 -8.13
N ARG A 156 2.17 10.00 -7.48
CA ARG A 156 1.69 10.01 -6.10
C ARG A 156 2.80 10.45 -5.14
N LEU A 157 3.99 9.88 -5.26
CA LEU A 157 5.13 10.23 -4.41
C LEU A 157 5.52 11.70 -4.55
N ARG A 158 5.54 12.23 -5.78
CA ARG A 158 5.79 13.66 -6.03
C ARG A 158 4.77 14.55 -5.33
N ARG A 159 3.48 14.24 -5.46
CA ARG A 159 2.43 14.98 -4.73
C ARG A 159 2.61 14.94 -3.22
N THR A 160 2.99 13.78 -2.67
CA THR A 160 3.30 13.67 -1.23
C THR A 160 4.50 14.53 -0.84
N GLN A 161 5.58 14.51 -1.62
CA GLN A 161 6.76 15.34 -1.37
C GLN A 161 6.44 16.84 -1.44
N ASP A 162 5.64 17.24 -2.43
CA ASP A 162 5.22 18.64 -2.57
C ASP A 162 4.33 19.06 -1.39
N SER A 163 3.46 18.17 -0.91
CA SER A 163 2.65 18.41 0.29
C SER A 163 3.51 18.59 1.54
N VAL A 164 4.54 17.76 1.72
CA VAL A 164 5.50 17.89 2.84
C VAL A 164 6.24 19.21 2.75
N ARG A 165 6.73 19.58 1.56
CA ARG A 165 7.40 20.88 1.33
C ARG A 165 6.49 22.06 1.67
N GLN A 166 5.21 21.97 1.32
CA GLN A 166 4.24 23.02 1.65
C GLN A 166 4.01 23.11 3.16
N ILE A 167 3.85 21.98 3.86
CA ILE A 167 3.74 21.94 5.33
C ILE A 167 4.99 22.55 5.99
N ASP A 168 6.18 22.24 5.46
CA ASP A 168 7.42 22.80 5.97
C ASP A 168 7.54 24.31 5.69
N ALA A 169 7.01 24.80 4.56
CA ALA A 169 6.98 26.22 4.23
C ALA A 169 5.96 27.00 5.08
N ASP A 170 4.82 26.38 5.39
CA ASP A 170 3.77 26.95 6.24
C ASP A 170 4.05 26.77 7.74
N ARG A 171 5.14 26.07 8.11
CA ARG A 171 5.53 25.88 9.51
C ARG A 171 5.86 27.25 10.11
N PRO A 172 5.20 27.65 11.22
CA PRO A 172 5.52 28.91 11.88
C PRO A 172 7.00 28.90 12.31
N PRO A 173 7.67 30.06 12.29
CA PRO A 173 9.05 30.14 12.73
C PRO A 173 9.16 29.63 14.19
N PRO A 174 10.26 28.95 14.54
CA PRO A 174 10.48 28.55 15.92
C PRO A 174 10.41 29.78 16.83
N LEU A 175 9.75 29.62 17.99
CA LEU A 175 9.59 30.69 18.97
C LEU A 175 10.95 31.32 19.29
N THR A 176 10.98 32.66 19.31
CA THR A 176 12.16 33.39 19.75
C THR A 176 12.45 33.05 21.22
N PRO A 177 13.71 33.22 21.69
CA PRO A 177 14.04 33.02 23.10
C PRO A 177 13.15 33.84 24.05
N GLU A 178 12.77 35.05 23.66
CA GLU A 178 11.87 35.92 24.42
C GLU A 178 10.44 35.39 24.46
N GLN A 179 9.89 34.93 23.32
CA GLN A 179 8.57 34.31 23.26
C GLN A 179 8.53 33.01 24.06
N ARG A 180 9.61 32.23 24.02
CA ARG A 180 9.75 31.02 24.81
C ARG A 180 9.80 31.34 26.30
N ALA A 181 10.54 32.37 26.71
CA ALA A 181 10.58 32.83 28.10
C ALA A 181 9.22 33.34 28.57
N GLN A 182 8.49 34.11 27.75
CA GLN A 182 7.12 34.52 28.05
C GLN A 182 6.18 33.33 28.17
N GLN A 183 6.30 32.34 27.28
CA GLN A 183 5.48 31.14 27.34
C GLN A 183 5.76 30.30 28.59
N ILE A 184 7.04 30.18 28.99
CA ILE A 184 7.42 29.54 30.26
C ILE A 184 6.91 30.35 31.46
N ALA A 185 6.97 31.68 31.41
CA ALA A 185 6.44 32.53 32.48
C ALA A 185 4.92 32.41 32.64
N ILE A 186 4.17 32.23 31.54
CA ILE A 186 2.71 32.13 31.57
C ILE A 186 2.23 30.71 31.88
N PHE A 187 2.84 29.70 31.26
CA PHE A 187 2.35 28.32 31.28
C PHE A 187 3.26 27.34 32.03
N GLY A 188 4.34 27.83 32.63
CA GLY A 188 5.39 26.99 33.20
C GLY A 188 6.20 26.22 32.14
N THR A 189 7.19 25.49 32.61
CA THR A 189 7.88 24.47 31.83
C THR A 189 7.00 23.23 31.63
N GLN A 190 7.46 22.29 30.82
CA GLN A 190 6.79 20.99 30.69
C GLN A 190 6.79 20.22 32.02
N GLU A 191 7.86 20.35 32.81
CA GLU A 191 7.97 19.71 34.12
C GLU A 191 6.97 20.33 35.11
N ASP A 192 6.80 21.65 35.10
CA ASP A 192 5.84 22.35 35.96
C ASP A 192 4.41 21.89 35.69
N ARG A 193 4.02 21.82 34.40
CA ARG A 193 2.70 21.30 34.00
C ARG A 193 2.53 19.82 34.34
N ALA A 194 3.61 19.04 34.30
CA ALA A 194 3.58 17.64 34.69
C ALA A 194 3.39 17.45 36.21
N ILE A 195 3.75 18.43 37.04
CA ILE A 195 3.42 18.40 38.47
C ILE A 195 1.90 18.52 38.66
N HIS A 196 1.27 19.50 38.01
CA HIS A 196 -0.19 19.67 38.05
C HIS A 196 -0.94 18.43 37.54
N ALA A 197 -0.56 17.91 36.38
CA ALA A 197 -1.23 16.73 35.80
C ALA A 197 -1.14 15.49 36.72
N ARG A 198 -0.02 15.29 37.41
CA ARG A 198 0.14 14.18 38.37
C ARG A 198 -0.69 14.38 39.63
N LEU A 199 -0.86 15.61 40.10
CA LEU A 199 -1.72 15.92 41.23
C LEU A 199 -3.18 15.62 40.91
N ASP A 200 -3.65 16.03 39.73
CA ASP A 200 -5.00 15.72 39.25
C ASP A 200 -5.23 14.20 39.21
N GLU A 201 -4.28 13.45 38.63
CA GLU A 201 -4.36 11.99 38.56
C GLU A 201 -4.41 11.34 39.96
N ILE A 202 -3.60 11.80 40.92
CA ILE A 202 -3.63 11.30 42.30
C ILE A 202 -5.01 11.55 42.94
N VAL A 203 -5.57 12.75 42.75
CA VAL A 203 -6.88 13.11 43.30
C VAL A 203 -7.98 12.24 42.70
N GLU A 204 -7.97 12.03 41.38
CA GLU A 204 -8.92 11.16 40.68
C GLU A 204 -8.81 9.72 41.19
N LEU A 205 -7.60 9.16 41.28
CA LEU A 205 -7.37 7.80 41.75
C LEU A 205 -7.83 7.58 43.20
N ILE A 206 -7.66 8.59 44.07
CA ILE A 206 -8.15 8.56 45.46
C ILE A 206 -9.68 8.64 45.47
N ALA A 207 -10.28 9.51 44.67
CA ALA A 207 -11.74 9.69 44.58
C ALA A 207 -12.46 8.44 44.04
N GLU A 208 -11.80 7.63 43.21
CA GLU A 208 -12.32 6.34 42.73
C GLU A 208 -12.31 5.23 43.80
N GLN A 209 -11.60 5.40 44.92
CA GLN A 209 -11.56 4.40 45.97
C GLN A 209 -12.87 4.36 46.78
N PRO A 210 -13.28 3.18 47.28
CA PRO A 210 -14.37 3.10 48.25
C PRO A 210 -13.96 3.80 49.56
N ASP A 211 -14.94 4.07 50.43
CA ASP A 211 -14.70 4.62 51.76
C ASP A 211 -13.55 3.89 52.48
N PRO A 212 -12.65 4.58 53.21
CA PRO A 212 -11.45 3.97 53.78
C PRO A 212 -11.70 2.72 54.63
N ALA A 213 -12.80 2.68 55.41
CA ALA A 213 -13.14 1.51 56.19
C ALA A 213 -13.57 0.34 55.32
N GLU A 214 -14.22 0.61 54.19
CA GLU A 214 -14.57 -0.38 53.18
C GLU A 214 -13.34 -0.85 52.38
N ALA A 215 -12.45 0.08 51.99
CA ALA A 215 -11.21 -0.24 51.31
C ALA A 215 -10.36 -1.23 52.13
N VAL A 216 -10.19 -0.98 53.45
CA VAL A 216 -9.47 -1.88 54.35
C VAL A 216 -10.12 -3.27 54.44
N ARG A 217 -11.45 -3.34 54.50
CA ARG A 217 -12.18 -4.62 54.53
C ARG A 217 -12.04 -5.42 53.23
N ARG A 218 -11.87 -4.74 52.10
CA ARG A 218 -11.72 -5.38 50.78
C ARG A 218 -10.30 -5.91 50.52
N ILE A 219 -9.29 -5.50 51.30
CA ILE A 219 -7.94 -6.05 51.19
C ILE A 219 -7.90 -7.46 51.79
N PRO A 220 -7.45 -8.49 51.05
CA PRO A 220 -7.34 -9.85 51.57
C PRO A 220 -6.36 -9.93 52.75
N PRO A 221 -6.65 -10.69 53.82
CA PRO A 221 -5.73 -10.86 54.96
C PRO A 221 -4.34 -11.36 54.57
N ALA A 222 -4.26 -12.17 53.51
CA ALA A 222 -3.01 -12.66 52.97
C ALA A 222 -2.08 -11.54 52.47
N SER A 223 -2.61 -10.36 52.13
CA SER A 223 -1.86 -9.22 51.60
C SER A 223 -1.47 -8.20 52.67
N TYR A 224 -1.90 -8.35 53.93
CA TYR A 224 -1.68 -7.33 54.97
C TYR A 224 -0.20 -7.04 55.22
N HIS A 225 0.66 -8.06 55.12
CA HIS A 225 2.10 -7.89 55.30
C HIS A 225 2.78 -7.11 54.17
N ALA A 226 2.12 -6.97 53.01
CA ALA A 226 2.63 -6.23 51.86
C ALA A 226 2.17 -4.76 51.85
N VAL A 227 1.22 -4.38 52.72
CA VAL A 227 0.72 -3.00 52.82
C VAL A 227 1.60 -2.23 53.80
N ASP A 228 2.51 -1.41 53.26
CA ASP A 228 3.27 -0.46 54.07
C ASP A 228 2.49 0.84 54.25
N THR A 229 2.20 1.19 55.50
CA THR A 229 1.46 2.42 55.84
C THR A 229 2.34 3.65 55.90
N VAL A 230 3.67 3.50 55.97
CA VAL A 230 4.60 4.63 56.10
C VAL A 230 4.61 5.50 54.82
N PRO A 231 4.71 4.96 53.59
CA PRO A 231 4.60 5.74 52.36
C PRO A 231 3.25 6.44 52.22
N ILE A 232 2.16 5.77 52.63
CA ILE A 232 0.79 6.33 52.57
C ILE A 232 0.69 7.58 53.46
N ARG A 233 1.17 7.49 54.71
CA ARG A 233 1.16 8.65 55.63
C ARG A 233 2.06 9.78 55.14
N ARG A 234 3.21 9.46 54.54
CA ARG A 234 4.11 10.45 53.95
C ARG A 234 3.48 11.17 52.77
N ALA A 235 2.80 10.44 51.88
CA ALA A 235 2.08 11.03 50.75
C ALA A 235 0.93 11.94 51.23
N ALA A 236 0.17 11.51 52.24
CA ALA A 236 -0.90 12.32 52.83
C ALA A 236 -0.37 13.62 53.46
N ALA A 237 0.75 13.55 54.17
CA ALA A 237 1.41 14.75 54.73
C ALA A 237 1.85 15.70 53.60
N TRP A 238 2.53 15.19 52.58
CA TRP A 238 2.98 16.01 51.45
C TRP A 238 1.82 16.69 50.71
N LEU A 239 0.71 15.98 50.46
CA LEU A 239 -0.48 16.56 49.81
C LEU A 239 -1.11 17.68 50.66
N THR A 240 -1.12 17.50 51.99
CA THR A 240 -1.63 18.50 52.93
C THR A 240 -0.74 19.74 53.00
N ASP A 241 0.58 19.52 53.05
CA ASP A 241 1.57 20.60 53.04
C ASP A 241 1.48 21.37 51.71
N PHE A 242 1.40 20.65 50.57
CA PHE A 242 1.23 21.24 49.25
C PHE A 242 -0.05 22.09 49.17
N SER A 243 -1.21 21.57 49.56
CA SER A 243 -2.47 22.33 49.48
C SER A 243 -2.42 23.59 50.34
N THR A 244 -1.82 23.48 51.53
CA THR A 244 -1.67 24.61 52.45
C THR A 244 -0.75 25.69 51.87
N LEU A 245 0.42 25.30 51.35
CA LEU A 245 1.37 26.23 50.74
C LEU A 245 0.79 26.87 49.48
N PHE A 246 0.10 26.10 48.65
CA PHE A 246 -0.54 26.61 47.43
C PHE A 246 -1.63 27.63 47.75
N GLU A 247 -2.50 27.37 48.73
CA GLU A 247 -3.51 28.35 49.17
C GLU A 247 -2.88 29.64 49.71
N GLN A 248 -1.77 29.53 50.46
CA GLN A 248 -1.02 30.69 50.95
C GLN A 248 -0.43 31.51 49.81
N GLU A 249 0.21 30.87 48.82
CA GLU A 249 0.79 31.54 47.66
C GLU A 249 -0.28 32.21 46.78
N VAL A 250 -1.44 31.57 46.59
CA VAL A 250 -2.56 32.15 45.82
C VAL A 250 -3.16 33.36 46.55
N GLN A 251 -3.21 33.36 47.88
CA GLN A 251 -3.80 34.46 48.68
C GLN A 251 -2.85 35.64 48.92
N HIS A 252 -1.54 35.38 49.02
CA HIS A 252 -0.56 36.38 49.44
C HIS A 252 0.50 36.72 48.38
N GLY A 253 0.49 36.03 47.24
CA GLY A 253 1.54 36.13 46.22
C GLY A 253 2.76 35.28 46.59
N THR A 254 3.64 35.05 45.61
CA THR A 254 4.83 34.18 45.71
C THR A 254 5.86 34.58 46.76
N ASP A 255 5.72 35.75 47.40
CA ASP A 255 6.63 36.25 48.45
C ASP A 255 6.21 35.77 49.87
N ALA A 256 5.19 34.92 49.99
CA ALA A 256 4.64 34.49 51.28
C ALA A 256 5.22 33.19 51.84
N SER A 257 6.00 32.46 51.05
CA SER A 257 6.51 31.11 51.35
C SER A 257 8.04 31.02 51.50
N GLU A 258 8.75 32.16 51.53
CA GLU A 258 10.16 32.25 52.00
C GLU A 258 10.26 32.38 53.52
#